data_AF-A0A418W995-F1
#
_entry.id   AF-A0A418W995-F1
#
_cell.length_a   1.000
_cell.length_b   1.000
_cell.length_c   1.000
_cell.angle_alpha   90.00
_cell.angle_beta   90.00
_cell.angle_gamma   90.00
#
_symmetry.space_group_name_H-M   'P 1'
#
loop_
_entity.id
_entity.type
_entity.pdbx_description
1 polymer ?
#
loop_
_entity_poly.entity_id
_entity_poly.type
_entity_poly.pdbx_seq_one_letter_code
_entity_poly.pdbx_strand_id
1 'polypeptide(L)'
;MFSPYWGERAVASKTIASSGNLIAASISTELGARFTSQWYLGAPNAFGQVNQWAVSLETVWTDYQGRGVSVGIIDEGFDLTHPDLIDRFNLPLSYDPRDLSTLISILPDNETSRHGTWVAGVLGAHRADGGGMVGVAPGADLAGLYMRFGADGATQLEVADLLRHAKALDVVNMSWGYAESFGDNFDLPWFSEMGEAIDDALATSRGGLGTVFVAAAGNDRQYAPASAALDGDNTNAHNLSNHRGIITVAASDASGAIAPFSTPGASVFITAPGTQIQTTNTGTLGAISRCRFCM
;
A
#
# COMPACT_ATOMS: atom_id res chain seq x y z
N MET A 1 23.48 19.08 -22.14
CA MET A 1 22.49 19.05 -23.22
C MET A 1 21.24 18.43 -22.61
N PHE A 2 20.28 19.26 -22.17
CA PHE A 2 19.07 18.77 -21.50
C PHE A 2 18.09 18.26 -22.56
N SER A 3 17.64 17.01 -22.41
CA SER A 3 16.69 16.36 -23.30
C SER A 3 15.26 16.83 -22.95
N PRO A 4 14.50 17.44 -23.88
CA PRO A 4 13.14 17.90 -23.65
C PRO A 4 12.16 16.82 -24.14
N TYR A 5 11.85 15.84 -23.31
CA TYR A 5 10.76 14.89 -23.58
C TYR A 5 9.82 14.80 -22.37
N TRP A 6 9.18 15.92 -22.04
CA TRP A 6 7.89 15.91 -21.38
C TRP A 6 6.85 16.30 -22.44
N GLY A 7 6.55 15.34 -23.33
CA GLY A 7 5.41 15.46 -24.22
C GLY A 7 4.14 15.21 -23.42
N GLU A 8 3.23 16.17 -23.44
CA GLU A 8 1.88 16.03 -22.88
C GLU A 8 1.20 14.80 -23.53
N ARG A 9 1.14 13.68 -22.81
CA ARG A 9 0.26 12.57 -23.18
C ARG A 9 -1.13 12.92 -22.67
N ALA A 10 -2.07 13.05 -23.60
CA ALA A 10 -3.48 13.22 -23.29
C ALA A 10 -3.95 12.10 -22.34
N VAL A 11 -4.49 12.49 -21.19
CA VAL A 11 -5.12 11.58 -20.23
C VAL A 11 -6.39 11.03 -20.89
N ALA A 12 -6.39 9.73 -21.20
CA ALA A 12 -7.63 9.05 -21.57
C ALA A 12 -8.53 8.98 -20.33
N SER A 13 -9.57 9.81 -20.28
CA SER A 13 -10.55 9.79 -19.19
C SER A 13 -11.37 8.50 -19.26
N LYS A 14 -11.28 7.66 -18.21
CA LYS A 14 -12.23 6.57 -17.99
C LYS A 14 -13.59 7.21 -17.71
N THR A 15 -14.55 7.04 -18.62
CA THR A 15 -15.88 7.66 -18.49
C THR A 15 -16.66 6.95 -17.39
N ILE A 16 -16.96 7.65 -16.30
CA ILE A 16 -17.80 7.13 -15.22
C ILE A 16 -19.26 7.40 -15.57
N ALA A 17 -20.10 6.36 -15.62
CA ALA A 17 -21.51 6.47 -15.94
C ALA A 17 -22.29 7.29 -14.88
N SER A 18 -23.28 8.05 -15.34
CA SER A 18 -24.03 9.08 -14.60
C SER A 18 -24.95 8.59 -13.46
N SER A 19 -24.91 7.31 -13.10
CA SER A 19 -25.61 6.77 -11.93
C SER A 19 -24.84 6.96 -10.61
N GLY A 20 -23.60 7.47 -10.67
CA GLY A 20 -22.70 7.61 -9.50
C GLY A 20 -23.10 8.66 -8.46
N ASN A 21 -23.81 9.74 -8.85
CA ASN A 21 -24.09 10.87 -7.96
C ASN A 21 -25.04 10.55 -6.79
N LEU A 22 -25.96 9.59 -6.96
CA LEU A 22 -26.90 9.22 -5.89
C LEU A 22 -26.28 8.27 -4.85
N ILE A 23 -25.24 7.50 -5.23
CA ILE A 23 -24.53 6.57 -4.33
C ILE A 23 -23.37 7.27 -3.61
N ALA A 24 -22.73 8.26 -4.25
CA ALA A 24 -21.67 9.06 -3.62
C ALA A 24 -22.20 9.89 -2.44
N ALA A 25 -23.39 10.50 -2.60
CA ALA A 25 -24.05 11.29 -1.56
C ALA A 25 -24.58 10.45 -0.39
N SER A 26 -25.01 9.20 -0.60
CA SER A 26 -25.46 8.34 0.50
C SER A 26 -24.28 7.90 1.37
N ILE A 27 -23.15 7.58 0.74
CA ILE A 27 -21.91 7.16 1.42
C ILE A 27 -21.28 8.33 2.20
N SER A 28 -21.28 9.56 1.71
CA SER A 28 -20.65 10.70 2.45
C SER A 28 -21.31 10.97 3.80
N THR A 29 -22.64 10.89 3.90
CA THR A 29 -23.37 10.95 5.19
C THR A 29 -23.16 9.71 6.06
N GLU A 30 -22.91 8.57 5.43
CA GLU A 30 -22.66 7.29 6.10
C GLU A 30 -21.23 7.22 6.68
N LEU A 31 -20.24 7.80 6.00
CA LEU A 31 -18.83 7.79 6.40
C LEU A 31 -18.55 8.67 7.63
N GLY A 32 -19.31 9.75 7.83
CA GLY A 32 -19.14 10.69 8.95
C GLY A 32 -19.21 10.06 10.35
N ALA A 33 -19.82 8.88 10.48
CA ALA A 33 -19.88 8.12 11.73
C ALA A 33 -18.75 7.06 11.89
N ARG A 34 -17.94 6.82 10.86
CA ARG A 34 -17.13 5.59 10.69
C ARG A 34 -15.66 5.68 11.06
N PHE A 35 -15.15 6.85 11.43
CA PHE A 35 -13.71 7.05 11.59
C PHE A 35 -13.31 7.66 12.93
N THR A 36 -14.13 7.59 13.99
CA THR A 36 -13.89 8.27 15.29
C THR A 36 -12.53 8.02 15.97
N SER A 37 -11.77 7.04 15.49
CA SER A 37 -10.44 6.68 15.99
C SER A 37 -9.33 6.71 14.93
N GLN A 38 -9.66 6.94 13.65
CA GLN A 38 -8.71 7.01 12.53
C GLN A 38 -8.21 8.45 12.30
N TRP A 39 -7.44 8.96 13.27
CA TRP A 39 -6.91 10.33 13.27
C TRP A 39 -6.25 10.72 11.94
N TYR A 40 -5.58 9.77 11.28
CA TYR A 40 -4.83 9.97 10.05
C TYR A 40 -5.70 10.25 8.82
N LEU A 41 -7.00 9.92 8.87
CA LEU A 41 -7.96 10.26 7.80
C LEU A 41 -8.68 11.59 8.05
N GLY A 42 -8.55 12.16 9.25
CA GLY A 42 -9.20 13.41 9.64
C GLY A 42 -10.21 13.27 10.77
N ALA A 43 -10.22 12.14 11.49
CA ALA A 43 -11.11 11.94 12.63
C ALA A 43 -11.03 13.06 13.67
N PRO A 44 -12.15 13.71 14.02
CA PRO A 44 -12.15 14.62 15.15
C PRO A 44 -11.96 13.84 16.45
N ASN A 45 -11.14 14.39 17.34
CA ASN A 45 -11.00 13.88 18.71
C ASN A 45 -12.27 14.15 19.54
N ALA A 46 -12.27 13.76 20.82
CA ALA A 46 -13.39 13.96 21.75
C ALA A 46 -13.82 15.45 21.92
N PHE A 47 -13.00 16.41 21.50
CA PHE A 47 -13.27 17.85 21.55
C PHE A 47 -13.67 18.41 20.18
N GLY A 48 -13.91 17.57 19.17
CA GLY A 48 -14.27 18.00 17.81
C GLY A 48 -13.10 18.51 16.98
N GLN A 49 -11.85 18.29 17.42
CA GLN A 49 -10.67 18.81 16.73
C GLN A 49 -10.10 17.75 15.78
N VAL A 50 -9.94 18.14 14.51
CA VAL A 50 -9.26 17.33 13.49
C VAL A 50 -7.75 17.52 13.62
N ASN A 51 -6.99 16.45 13.49
CA ASN A 51 -5.54 16.53 13.45
C ASN A 51 -5.09 17.22 12.14
N GLN A 52 -4.37 18.34 12.26
CA GLN A 52 -3.87 19.10 11.11
C GLN A 52 -2.87 18.32 10.23
N TRP A 53 -2.31 17.22 10.73
CA TRP A 53 -1.36 16.34 10.03
C TRP A 53 -2.03 15.11 9.41
N ALA A 54 -3.36 15.04 9.44
CA ALA A 54 -4.12 14.03 8.72
C ALA A 54 -4.06 14.25 7.19
N VAL A 55 -4.39 13.22 6.42
CA VAL A 55 -4.48 13.29 4.95
C VAL A 55 -5.74 14.06 4.49
N SER A 56 -6.69 14.34 5.40
CA SER A 56 -7.88 15.16 5.19
C SER A 56 -8.74 14.74 3.99
N LEU A 57 -9.26 13.51 4.02
CA LEU A 57 -9.97 12.90 2.89
C LEU A 57 -11.46 13.27 2.77
N GLU A 58 -12.06 13.90 3.79
CA GLU A 58 -13.51 14.17 3.83
C GLU A 58 -14.00 14.95 2.60
N THR A 59 -13.23 15.93 2.15
CA THR A 59 -13.57 16.72 0.95
C THR A 59 -13.38 15.94 -0.33
N VAL A 60 -12.36 15.07 -0.38
CA VAL A 60 -12.06 14.23 -1.55
C VAL A 60 -13.12 13.15 -1.75
N TRP A 61 -13.57 12.49 -0.68
CA TRP A 61 -14.56 11.41 -0.73
C TRP A 61 -15.94 11.81 -1.24
N THR A 62 -16.25 13.12 -1.26
CA THR A 62 -17.48 13.63 -1.87
C THR A 62 -17.50 13.31 -3.38
N ASP A 63 -16.34 13.36 -4.03
CA ASP A 63 -16.20 13.18 -5.47
C ASP A 63 -15.48 11.87 -5.85
N TYR A 64 -14.48 11.48 -5.06
CA TYR A 64 -13.55 10.40 -5.39
C TYR A 64 -13.33 9.45 -4.20
N GLN A 65 -13.70 8.18 -4.40
CA GLN A 65 -13.51 7.11 -3.42
C GLN A 65 -12.65 5.95 -3.98
N GLY A 66 -12.03 6.13 -5.15
CA GLY A 66 -11.21 5.10 -5.82
C GLY A 66 -11.98 4.15 -6.75
N ARG A 67 -13.27 4.40 -7.01
CA ARG A 67 -14.07 3.54 -7.90
C ARG A 67 -13.44 3.37 -9.28
N GLY A 68 -13.31 2.11 -9.69
CA GLY A 68 -12.73 1.74 -10.98
C GLY A 68 -11.21 1.82 -11.04
N VAL A 69 -10.53 1.99 -9.90
CA VAL A 69 -9.07 1.85 -9.75
C VAL A 69 -8.79 0.49 -9.13
N SER A 70 -7.85 -0.29 -9.70
CA SER A 70 -7.35 -1.51 -9.08
C SER A 70 -6.07 -1.25 -8.28
N VAL A 71 -6.06 -1.67 -7.01
CA VAL A 71 -4.93 -1.48 -6.09
C VAL A 71 -4.36 -2.84 -5.68
N GLY A 72 -3.16 -3.13 -6.14
CA GLY A 72 -2.37 -4.28 -5.73
C GLY A 72 -1.69 -4.09 -4.39
N ILE A 73 -1.64 -5.15 -3.61
CA ILE A 73 -0.90 -5.19 -2.34
C ILE A 73 0.05 -6.37 -2.42
N ILE A 74 1.35 -6.12 -2.58
CA ILE A 74 2.37 -7.18 -2.51
C ILE A 74 2.73 -7.34 -1.04
N ASP A 75 2.23 -8.38 -0.39
CA ASP A 75 2.36 -8.56 1.05
C ASP A 75 1.99 -9.99 1.49
N GLU A 76 2.11 -10.31 2.77
CA GLU A 76 1.73 -11.61 3.33
C GLU A 76 0.29 -11.61 3.87
N GLY A 77 -0.51 -12.56 3.41
CA GLY A 77 -1.76 -12.98 4.03
C GLY A 77 -2.90 -11.96 4.09
N PHE A 78 -3.98 -12.29 3.38
CA PHE A 78 -5.17 -11.47 3.26
C PHE A 78 -6.40 -12.19 3.83
N ASP A 79 -6.93 -11.73 4.96
CA ASP A 79 -8.15 -12.26 5.55
C ASP A 79 -9.38 -11.80 4.78
N LEU A 80 -9.77 -12.61 3.80
CA LEU A 80 -10.95 -12.40 2.96
C LEU A 80 -12.27 -12.52 3.72
N THR A 81 -12.23 -13.05 4.95
CA THR A 81 -13.41 -13.20 5.81
C THR A 81 -13.58 -12.03 6.78
N HIS A 82 -12.59 -11.14 6.86
CA HIS A 82 -12.70 -9.96 7.71
C HIS A 82 -13.88 -9.12 7.25
N PRO A 83 -14.83 -8.77 8.14
CA PRO A 83 -16.08 -8.16 7.68
C PRO A 83 -15.92 -6.73 7.12
N ASP A 84 -14.77 -6.08 7.33
CA ASP A 84 -14.40 -4.81 6.67
C ASP A 84 -13.70 -5.00 5.31
N LEU A 85 -13.32 -6.23 4.96
CA LEU A 85 -12.63 -6.60 3.72
C LEU A 85 -13.41 -7.58 2.84
N ILE A 86 -14.58 -8.04 3.30
CA ILE A 86 -15.47 -8.88 2.50
C ILE A 86 -15.82 -8.16 1.21
N ASP A 87 -15.75 -8.89 0.09
CA ASP A 87 -15.98 -8.38 -1.26
C ASP A 87 -15.07 -7.20 -1.70
N ARG A 88 -13.96 -6.93 -0.99
CA ARG A 88 -12.98 -5.91 -1.40
C ARG A 88 -11.95 -6.43 -2.40
N PHE A 89 -11.66 -7.73 -2.38
CA PHE A 89 -10.64 -8.34 -3.22
C PHE A 89 -11.20 -8.86 -4.55
N ASN A 90 -10.66 -8.35 -5.65
CA ASN A 90 -10.83 -8.89 -6.98
C ASN A 90 -9.90 -10.11 -7.16
N LEU A 91 -10.37 -11.29 -6.74
CA LEU A 91 -9.57 -12.53 -6.78
C LEU A 91 -9.01 -12.87 -8.17
N PRO A 92 -9.71 -12.62 -9.31
CA PRO A 92 -9.11 -12.75 -10.63
C PRO A 92 -7.87 -11.88 -10.90
N LEU A 93 -7.71 -10.76 -10.19
CA LEU A 93 -6.52 -9.91 -10.25
C LEU A 93 -5.49 -10.24 -9.15
N SER A 94 -5.89 -10.98 -8.12
CA SER A 94 -4.98 -11.48 -7.08
C SER A 94 -4.06 -12.56 -7.63
N TYR A 95 -2.93 -12.78 -6.95
CA TYR A 95 -1.92 -13.74 -7.38
C TYR A 95 -1.16 -14.32 -6.20
N ASP A 96 -0.86 -15.61 -6.26
CA ASP A 96 0.07 -16.28 -5.36
C ASP A 96 1.02 -17.13 -6.24
N PRO A 97 2.32 -16.84 -6.27
CA PRO A 97 3.27 -17.57 -7.11
C PRO A 97 3.46 -19.03 -6.68
N ARG A 98 2.97 -19.43 -5.50
CA ARG A 98 2.99 -20.80 -5.00
C ARG A 98 1.86 -21.65 -5.57
N ASP A 99 0.78 -21.02 -6.02
CA ASP A 99 -0.42 -21.73 -6.43
C ASP A 99 -0.20 -22.47 -7.75
N LEU A 100 -0.02 -23.79 -7.62
CA LEU A 100 -0.05 -24.72 -8.75
C LEU A 100 -1.48 -25.11 -9.16
N SER A 101 -2.49 -24.50 -8.51
CA SER A 101 -3.91 -24.83 -8.64
C SER A 101 -4.71 -23.66 -9.23
N THR A 102 -5.96 -23.92 -9.62
CA THR A 102 -6.88 -22.88 -10.12
C THR A 102 -7.56 -22.06 -9.02
N LEU A 103 -7.40 -22.45 -7.75
CA LEU A 103 -7.89 -21.70 -6.61
C LEU A 103 -6.77 -20.79 -6.10
N ILE A 104 -6.93 -19.48 -6.31
CA ILE A 104 -6.02 -18.46 -5.81
C ILE A 104 -6.21 -18.34 -4.29
N SER A 105 -5.23 -18.76 -3.51
CA SER A 105 -5.25 -18.75 -2.04
C SER A 105 -4.24 -17.74 -1.50
N ILE A 106 -4.62 -16.46 -1.54
CA ILE A 106 -3.88 -15.37 -0.90
C ILE A 106 -4.10 -15.29 0.63
N LEU A 107 -4.65 -16.35 1.23
CA LEU A 107 -4.98 -16.39 2.65
C LEU A 107 -3.73 -16.38 3.53
N PRO A 108 -3.83 -15.92 4.79
CA PRO A 108 -2.75 -16.04 5.76
C PRO A 108 -2.32 -17.49 5.95
N ASP A 109 -1.02 -17.76 5.87
CA ASP A 109 -0.46 -19.09 6.17
C ASP A 109 -0.60 -19.43 7.66
N ASN A 110 -0.58 -18.42 8.53
CA ASN A 110 -0.59 -18.57 9.98
C ASN A 110 -0.99 -17.25 10.68
N GLU A 111 -0.98 -17.29 12.02
CA GLU A 111 -1.36 -16.16 12.88
C GLU A 111 -0.38 -14.97 12.86
N THR A 112 0.79 -15.12 12.26
CA THR A 112 1.79 -14.05 12.09
C THR A 112 1.79 -13.44 10.69
N SER A 113 1.35 -14.18 9.67
CA SER A 113 1.33 -13.72 8.27
C SER A 113 0.09 -12.92 7.93
N ARG A 114 -0.08 -11.73 8.55
CA ARG A 114 -1.31 -10.92 8.47
C ARG A 114 -1.08 -9.47 8.10
N HIS A 115 0.15 -9.12 7.76
CA HIS A 115 0.51 -7.75 7.45
C HIS A 115 -0.25 -7.21 6.23
N GLY A 116 -0.49 -8.05 5.20
CA GLY A 116 -1.29 -7.70 4.04
C GLY A 116 -2.74 -7.39 4.39
N THR A 117 -3.31 -8.06 5.38
CA THR A 117 -4.65 -7.74 5.90
C THR A 117 -4.68 -6.34 6.51
N TRP A 118 -3.67 -5.98 7.30
CA TRP A 118 -3.55 -4.66 7.92
C TRP A 118 -3.38 -3.57 6.86
N VAL A 119 -2.58 -3.81 5.83
CA VAL A 119 -2.40 -2.87 4.71
C VAL A 119 -3.70 -2.70 3.93
N ALA A 120 -4.40 -3.81 3.62
CA ALA A 120 -5.69 -3.78 2.95
C ALA A 120 -6.75 -2.99 3.73
N GLY A 121 -6.71 -3.06 5.07
CA GLY A 121 -7.57 -2.27 5.93
C GLY A 121 -7.37 -0.76 5.76
N VAL A 122 -6.12 -0.30 5.74
CA VAL A 122 -5.78 1.12 5.52
C VAL A 122 -6.19 1.57 4.12
N LEU A 123 -5.98 0.72 3.11
CA LEU A 123 -6.25 1.07 1.71
C LEU A 123 -7.74 1.11 1.38
N GLY A 124 -8.48 0.04 1.68
CA GLY A 124 -9.78 -0.19 1.06
C GLY A 124 -10.83 -0.83 1.97
N ALA A 125 -10.66 -0.78 3.30
CA ALA A 125 -11.70 -1.23 4.22
C ALA A 125 -13.02 -0.50 3.95
N HIS A 126 -14.09 -1.28 3.82
CA HIS A 126 -15.44 -0.74 3.65
C HIS A 126 -16.47 -1.80 4.02
N ARG A 127 -17.13 -1.62 5.16
CA ARG A 127 -18.27 -2.47 5.55
C ARG A 127 -19.56 -2.04 4.88
N ALA A 128 -20.32 -3.02 4.40
CA ALA A 128 -21.64 -2.81 3.81
C ALA A 128 -22.72 -2.37 4.83
N ASP A 129 -22.59 -2.79 6.11
CA ASP A 129 -23.53 -2.42 7.19
C ASP A 129 -23.27 -1.03 7.80
N GLY A 130 -22.21 -0.38 7.32
CA GLY A 130 -21.81 0.96 7.73
C GLY A 130 -21.13 1.11 9.09
N GLY A 131 -20.72 0.01 9.72
CA GLY A 131 -19.84 0.04 10.88
C GLY A 131 -18.35 0.05 10.53
N GLY A 132 -17.51 -0.35 11.50
CA GLY A 132 -16.10 -0.68 11.29
C GLY A 132 -15.21 0.51 10.97
N MET A 133 -14.09 0.24 10.30
CA MET A 133 -13.18 1.26 9.79
C MET A 133 -13.44 1.56 8.31
N VAL A 134 -12.88 2.68 7.84
CA VAL A 134 -12.88 3.05 6.42
C VAL A 134 -11.45 3.15 5.89
N GLY A 135 -11.18 2.61 4.71
CA GLY A 135 -9.90 2.77 4.02
C GLY A 135 -9.79 4.13 3.31
N VAL A 136 -8.59 4.48 2.86
CA VAL A 136 -8.32 5.71 2.08
C VAL A 136 -9.15 5.74 0.77
N ALA A 137 -9.27 4.60 0.10
CA ALA A 137 -9.98 4.43 -1.16
C ALA A 137 -11.04 3.31 -1.03
N PRO A 138 -12.13 3.55 -0.29
CA PRO A 138 -13.09 2.50 0.06
C PRO A 138 -13.88 1.95 -1.14
N GLY A 139 -13.81 2.61 -2.29
CA GLY A 139 -14.40 2.17 -3.55
C GLY A 139 -13.42 1.50 -4.53
N ALA A 140 -12.13 1.39 -4.22
CA ALA A 140 -11.12 0.78 -5.09
C ALA A 140 -11.08 -0.75 -5.00
N ASP A 141 -10.95 -1.44 -6.11
CA ASP A 141 -10.88 -2.91 -6.12
C ASP A 141 -9.48 -3.36 -5.68
N LEU A 142 -9.38 -4.11 -4.59
CA LEU A 142 -8.09 -4.59 -4.07
C LEU A 142 -7.68 -5.88 -4.78
N ALA A 143 -6.38 -6.07 -4.98
CA ALA A 143 -5.79 -7.34 -5.41
C ALA A 143 -4.68 -7.72 -4.44
N GLY A 144 -4.77 -8.92 -3.87
CA GLY A 144 -3.71 -9.45 -3.01
C GLY A 144 -2.67 -10.15 -3.87
N LEU A 145 -1.43 -9.71 -3.79
CA LEU A 145 -0.29 -10.35 -4.43
C LEU A 145 0.55 -10.98 -3.32
N TYR A 146 0.32 -12.26 -3.08
CA TYR A 146 0.83 -12.94 -1.89
C TYR A 146 2.34 -13.14 -1.96
N MET A 147 3.03 -12.72 -0.90
CA MET A 147 4.48 -12.84 -0.74
C MET A 147 4.81 -13.29 0.69
N ARG A 148 5.74 -14.24 0.83
CA ARG A 148 6.23 -14.69 2.15
C ARG A 148 7.34 -13.79 2.66
N PHE A 149 7.38 -13.54 3.97
CA PHE A 149 8.49 -12.87 4.64
C PHE A 149 9.28 -13.82 5.56
N GLY A 150 10.43 -13.35 6.03
CA GLY A 150 11.25 -14.05 7.03
C GLY A 150 12.11 -15.17 6.45
N ALA A 151 12.42 -16.18 7.27
CA ALA A 151 13.35 -17.26 6.92
C ALA A 151 12.89 -18.11 5.72
N ASP A 152 11.57 -18.23 5.54
CA ASP A 152 10.93 -18.90 4.40
C ASP A 152 10.38 -17.87 3.38
N GLY A 153 11.00 -16.69 3.34
CA GLY A 153 10.60 -15.57 2.50
C GLY A 153 10.63 -15.88 1.01
N ALA A 154 9.91 -15.07 0.24
CA ALA A 154 9.88 -15.19 -1.21
C ALA A 154 11.29 -15.06 -1.80
N THR A 155 11.61 -15.94 -2.73
CA THR A 155 12.80 -15.85 -3.56
C THR A 155 12.73 -14.65 -4.48
N GLN A 156 13.88 -14.18 -4.94
CA GLN A 156 13.95 -13.00 -5.80
C GLN A 156 13.17 -13.19 -7.12
N LEU A 157 13.09 -14.42 -7.61
CA LEU A 157 12.28 -14.77 -8.78
C LEU A 157 10.78 -14.70 -8.50
N GLU A 158 10.32 -15.16 -7.32
CA GLU A 158 8.93 -15.00 -6.91
C GLU A 158 8.56 -13.51 -6.78
N VAL A 159 9.45 -12.68 -6.23
CA VAL A 159 9.25 -11.23 -6.15
C VAL A 159 9.19 -10.60 -7.53
N ALA A 160 10.09 -10.97 -8.45
CA ALA A 160 10.06 -10.49 -9.83
C ALA A 160 8.76 -10.89 -10.54
N ASP A 161 8.25 -12.10 -10.29
CA ASP A 161 6.99 -12.56 -10.87
C ASP A 161 5.77 -11.80 -10.34
N LEU A 162 5.73 -11.52 -9.04
CA LEU A 162 4.73 -10.63 -8.43
C LEU A 162 4.76 -9.23 -9.06
N LEU A 163 5.95 -8.67 -9.30
CA LEU A 163 6.13 -7.38 -9.97
C LEU A 163 5.72 -7.40 -11.45
N ARG A 164 5.88 -8.54 -12.15
CA ARG A 164 5.34 -8.71 -13.51
C ARG A 164 3.82 -8.73 -13.50
N HIS A 165 3.21 -9.45 -12.56
CA HIS A 165 1.76 -9.50 -12.42
C HIS A 165 1.18 -8.13 -12.05
N ALA A 166 1.91 -7.33 -11.29
CA ALA A 166 1.55 -5.96 -10.89
C ALA A 166 1.26 -5.04 -12.09
N LYS A 167 1.74 -5.36 -13.29
CA LYS A 167 1.39 -4.70 -14.57
C LYS A 167 -0.11 -4.70 -14.88
N ALA A 168 -0.88 -5.63 -14.33
CA ALA A 168 -2.33 -5.70 -14.49
C ALA A 168 -3.09 -4.68 -13.62
N LEU A 169 -2.39 -3.95 -12.75
CA LEU A 169 -2.95 -3.11 -11.69
C LEU A 169 -2.66 -1.62 -11.94
N ASP A 170 -3.55 -0.76 -11.46
CA ASP A 170 -3.38 0.69 -11.60
C ASP A 170 -2.32 1.23 -10.63
N VAL A 171 -2.38 0.79 -9.37
CA VAL A 171 -1.50 1.19 -8.27
C VAL A 171 -1.07 -0.06 -7.52
N VAL A 172 0.17 -0.10 -7.03
CA VAL A 172 0.73 -1.21 -6.28
C VAL A 172 1.40 -0.69 -5.03
N ASN A 173 0.99 -1.22 -3.89
CA ASN A 173 1.58 -0.94 -2.59
C ASN A 173 2.58 -2.04 -2.20
N MET A 174 3.74 -1.60 -1.71
CA MET A 174 4.82 -2.45 -1.21
C MET A 174 5.25 -1.95 0.17
N SER A 175 4.56 -2.42 1.22
CA SER A 175 4.87 -2.11 2.61
C SER A 175 5.97 -3.01 3.18
N TRP A 176 7.01 -3.24 2.39
CA TRP A 176 8.14 -4.11 2.70
C TRP A 176 9.42 -3.56 2.04
N GLY A 177 10.55 -4.13 2.41
CA GLY A 177 11.86 -3.78 1.85
C GLY A 177 12.91 -4.79 2.27
N TYR A 178 14.17 -4.48 1.98
CA TYR A 178 15.31 -5.28 2.36
C TYR A 178 16.06 -4.62 3.52
N ALA A 179 16.59 -5.42 4.45
CA ALA A 179 17.29 -4.90 5.63
C ALA A 179 18.80 -4.74 5.41
N GLU A 180 19.38 -5.46 4.44
CA GLU A 180 20.80 -5.38 4.12
C GLU A 180 21.04 -4.28 3.10
N SER A 181 21.80 -3.24 3.47
CA SER A 181 22.19 -2.17 2.56
C SER A 181 22.89 -2.72 1.33
N PHE A 182 22.48 -2.26 0.14
CA PHE A 182 22.92 -2.78 -1.16
C PHE A 182 22.58 -4.25 -1.43
N GLY A 183 21.79 -4.89 -0.56
CA GLY A 183 21.37 -6.28 -0.68
C GLY A 183 20.44 -6.50 -1.87
N ASP A 184 19.62 -5.51 -2.23
CA ASP A 184 18.66 -5.54 -3.33
C ASP A 184 19.17 -4.90 -4.63
N ASN A 185 20.47 -5.05 -4.91
CA ASN A 185 21.09 -4.41 -6.06
C ASN A 185 20.65 -5.02 -7.40
N PHE A 186 19.82 -4.30 -8.15
CA PHE A 186 19.34 -4.62 -9.50
C PHE A 186 20.44 -4.82 -10.57
N ASP A 187 21.70 -4.43 -10.33
CA ASP A 187 22.81 -4.78 -11.24
C ASP A 187 23.26 -6.26 -11.08
N LEU A 188 22.79 -6.95 -10.05
CA LEU A 188 23.11 -8.35 -9.79
C LEU A 188 22.11 -9.27 -10.50
N PRO A 189 22.55 -10.41 -11.08
CA PRO A 189 21.68 -11.28 -11.88
C PRO A 189 20.43 -11.79 -11.16
N TRP A 190 20.50 -11.96 -9.84
CA TRP A 190 19.39 -12.44 -9.04
C TRP A 190 18.37 -11.35 -8.66
N PHE A 191 18.70 -10.06 -8.88
CA PHE A 191 17.81 -8.93 -8.60
C PHE A 191 17.40 -8.15 -9.86
N SER A 192 18.14 -8.28 -10.97
CA SER A 192 17.88 -7.54 -12.20
C SER A 192 16.47 -7.74 -12.73
N GLU A 193 15.92 -8.96 -12.59
CA GLU A 193 14.55 -9.27 -13.02
C GLU A 193 13.47 -8.44 -12.30
N MET A 194 13.70 -8.03 -11.05
CA MET A 194 12.77 -7.13 -10.34
C MET A 194 12.79 -5.73 -10.95
N GLY A 195 13.99 -5.19 -11.19
CA GLY A 195 14.15 -3.88 -11.85
C GLY A 195 13.53 -3.87 -13.23
N GLU A 196 13.78 -4.92 -14.03
CA GLU A 196 13.19 -5.10 -15.36
C GLU A 196 11.65 -5.18 -15.30
N ALA A 197 11.09 -5.89 -14.32
CA ALA A 197 9.64 -6.00 -14.15
C ALA A 197 9.00 -4.64 -13.80
N ILE A 198 9.64 -3.86 -12.93
CA ILE A 198 9.20 -2.50 -12.58
C ILE A 198 9.26 -1.60 -13.83
N ASP A 199 10.38 -1.61 -14.56
CA ASP A 199 10.57 -0.80 -15.76
C ASP A 199 9.57 -1.16 -16.88
N ASP A 200 9.31 -2.45 -17.10
CA ASP A 200 8.31 -2.90 -18.08
C ASP A 200 6.90 -2.43 -17.69
N ALA A 201 6.52 -2.57 -16.41
CA ALA A 201 5.22 -2.11 -15.92
C ALA A 201 5.07 -0.58 -16.06
N LEU A 202 6.11 0.19 -15.74
CA LEU A 202 6.12 1.65 -15.93
C LEU A 202 5.99 2.05 -17.40
N ALA A 203 6.61 1.31 -18.30
CA ALA A 203 6.62 1.64 -19.73
C ALA A 203 5.32 1.24 -20.46
N THR A 204 4.71 0.13 -20.06
CA THR A 204 3.71 -0.55 -20.92
C THR A 204 2.35 -0.78 -20.27
N SER A 205 2.22 -0.64 -18.96
CA SER A 205 0.92 -0.85 -18.31
C SER A 205 -0.02 0.36 -18.47
N ARG A 206 -1.30 0.16 -18.14
CA ARG A 206 -2.35 1.20 -18.16
C ARG A 206 -2.38 1.99 -19.47
N GLY A 207 -2.19 1.29 -20.60
CA GLY A 207 -2.13 1.92 -21.93
C GLY A 207 -0.90 2.79 -22.16
N GLY A 208 0.23 2.49 -21.49
CA GLY A 208 1.47 3.27 -21.56
C GLY A 208 1.49 4.48 -20.61
N LEU A 209 0.61 4.52 -19.61
CA LEU A 209 0.65 5.50 -18.51
C LEU A 209 1.54 5.03 -17.35
N GLY A 210 1.76 3.72 -17.23
CA GLY A 210 2.60 3.12 -16.19
C GLY A 210 1.87 2.88 -14.87
N THR A 211 2.15 1.72 -14.28
CA THR A 211 1.62 1.32 -12.97
C THR A 211 2.29 2.18 -11.92
N VAL A 212 1.49 2.68 -10.98
CA VAL A 212 2.03 3.53 -9.90
C VAL A 212 2.52 2.62 -8.78
N PHE A 213 3.83 2.56 -8.58
CA PHE A 213 4.43 1.82 -7.46
C PHE A 213 4.65 2.74 -6.27
N VAL A 214 4.20 2.30 -5.10
CA VAL A 214 4.37 3.00 -3.82
C VAL A 214 5.08 2.05 -2.85
N ALA A 215 6.20 2.48 -2.30
CA ALA A 215 7.04 1.66 -1.43
C ALA A 215 7.36 2.34 -0.10
N ALA A 216 7.52 1.52 0.92
CA ALA A 216 7.96 1.95 2.23
C ALA A 216 9.37 2.52 2.17
N ALA A 217 9.61 3.65 2.85
CA ALA A 217 10.99 4.10 3.06
C ALA A 217 11.78 3.08 3.90
N GLY A 218 11.14 2.44 4.88
CA GLY A 218 11.75 1.46 5.78
C GLY A 218 11.62 1.84 7.26
N ASN A 219 11.98 0.89 8.13
CA ASN A 219 11.79 0.98 9.58
C ASN A 219 13.09 0.99 10.39
N ASP A 220 14.25 1.09 9.72
CA ASP A 220 15.56 0.78 10.29
C ASP A 220 16.45 2.03 10.43
N ARG A 221 15.85 3.22 10.59
CA ARG A 221 16.58 4.47 10.92
C ARG A 221 17.42 4.37 12.19
N GLN A 222 16.99 3.57 13.17
CA GLN A 222 17.61 3.57 14.48
C GLN A 222 18.95 2.84 14.45
N TYR A 223 20.03 3.57 14.74
CA TYR A 223 21.34 2.97 14.98
C TYR A 223 21.33 2.19 16.30
N ALA A 224 21.51 0.87 16.25
CA ALA A 224 21.75 0.05 17.43
C ALA A 224 23.21 -0.46 17.42
N PRO A 225 24.08 0.00 18.34
CA PRO A 225 25.52 -0.29 18.31
C PRO A 225 25.93 -1.77 18.42
N ALA A 226 24.98 -2.69 18.57
CA ALA A 226 25.19 -4.13 18.71
C ALA A 226 24.58 -4.97 17.58
N SER A 227 24.02 -4.36 16.52
CA SER A 227 23.44 -5.08 15.39
C SER A 227 23.83 -4.39 14.07
N ALA A 228 24.56 -5.10 13.21
CA ALA A 228 24.86 -4.64 11.85
C ALA A 228 23.59 -4.51 10.98
N ALA A 229 22.49 -5.17 11.35
CA ALA A 229 21.18 -5.00 10.72
C ALA A 229 20.45 -3.72 11.16
N LEU A 230 21.03 -2.94 12.08
CA LEU A 230 20.49 -1.68 12.61
C LEU A 230 21.57 -0.59 12.55
N ASP A 231 22.32 -0.50 11.46
CA ASP A 231 23.38 0.51 11.26
C ASP A 231 22.84 1.85 10.73
N GLY A 232 21.62 2.24 11.13
CA GLY A 232 21.00 3.47 10.64
C GLY A 232 20.83 3.45 9.11
N ASP A 233 19.83 2.71 8.66
CA ASP A 233 19.58 2.47 7.24
C ASP A 233 19.32 3.76 6.44
N ASN A 234 19.47 3.69 5.12
CA ASN A 234 19.24 4.79 4.20
C ASN A 234 18.56 4.33 2.91
N THR A 235 17.48 5.02 2.51
CA THR A 235 16.75 4.65 1.29
C THR A 235 17.59 4.69 0.02
N ASN A 236 18.70 5.44 0.02
CA ASN A 236 19.64 5.48 -1.11
C ASN A 236 20.41 4.17 -1.31
N ALA A 237 20.51 3.33 -0.26
CA ALA A 237 21.23 2.07 -0.30
C ALA A 237 20.38 0.90 -0.84
N HIS A 238 19.12 1.15 -1.21
CA HIS A 238 18.19 0.13 -1.67
C HIS A 238 17.67 0.47 -3.06
N ASN A 239 17.83 -0.43 -4.04
CA ASN A 239 17.38 -0.14 -5.40
C ASN A 239 15.85 -0.12 -5.52
N LEU A 240 15.12 -0.84 -4.67
CA LEU A 240 13.66 -0.70 -4.61
C LEU A 240 13.27 0.72 -4.18
N SER A 241 13.81 1.19 -3.05
CA SER A 241 13.46 2.50 -2.47
C SER A 241 14.10 3.69 -3.19
N ASN A 242 15.16 3.49 -3.98
CA ASN A 242 15.81 4.54 -4.76
C ASN A 242 15.40 4.55 -6.25
N HIS A 243 14.58 3.57 -6.68
CA HIS A 243 14.13 3.49 -8.06
C HIS A 243 13.35 4.74 -8.47
N ARG A 244 13.68 5.35 -9.60
CA ARG A 244 13.04 6.61 -10.05
C ARG A 244 11.55 6.49 -10.35
N GLY A 245 11.08 5.28 -10.63
CA GLY A 245 9.67 4.99 -10.89
C GLY A 245 8.86 4.60 -9.66
N ILE A 246 9.47 4.60 -8.47
CA ILE A 246 8.81 4.24 -7.20
C ILE A 246 8.60 5.49 -6.35
N ILE A 247 7.40 5.62 -5.80
CA ILE A 247 7.06 6.64 -4.80
C ILE A 247 7.44 6.08 -3.43
N THR A 248 8.60 6.49 -2.94
CA THR A 248 9.08 6.10 -1.62
C THR A 248 8.50 7.00 -0.53
N VAL A 249 7.80 6.41 0.44
CA VAL A 249 7.01 7.12 1.44
C VAL A 249 7.63 6.97 2.83
N ALA A 250 7.92 8.10 3.49
CA ALA A 250 8.36 8.15 4.88
C ALA A 250 7.18 8.22 5.86
N ALA A 251 7.45 7.94 7.13
CA ALA A 251 6.45 7.92 8.19
C ALA A 251 6.48 9.18 9.06
N SER A 252 5.30 9.73 9.37
CA SER A 252 5.10 10.68 10.46
C SER A 252 4.24 10.10 11.59
N ASP A 253 4.28 10.77 12.74
CA ASP A 253 3.34 10.56 13.84
C ASP A 253 2.24 11.64 13.86
N ALA A 254 1.32 11.51 14.81
CA ALA A 254 0.19 12.42 14.99
C ALA A 254 0.60 13.85 15.39
N SER A 255 1.86 14.10 15.75
CA SER A 255 2.39 15.45 16.00
C SER A 255 2.97 16.12 14.75
N GLY A 256 3.03 15.40 13.63
CA GLY A 256 3.69 15.84 12.40
C GLY A 256 5.20 15.61 12.40
N ALA A 257 5.75 15.05 13.48
CA ALA A 257 7.15 14.68 13.55
C ALA A 257 7.41 13.43 12.70
N ILE A 258 8.61 13.35 12.12
CA ILE A 258 9.06 12.13 11.45
C ILE A 258 9.18 11.01 12.48
N ALA A 259 8.60 9.85 12.18
CA ALA A 259 8.60 8.73 13.09
C ALA A 259 10.05 8.27 13.36
N PRO A 260 10.41 7.91 14.61
CA PRO A 260 11.79 7.56 14.96
C PRO A 260 12.37 6.36 14.20
N PHE A 261 11.52 5.52 13.61
CA PHE A 261 11.92 4.37 12.82
C PHE A 261 12.05 4.67 11.32
N SER A 262 11.42 5.74 10.82
CA SER A 262 11.31 6.00 9.38
C SER A 262 12.68 6.16 8.74
N THR A 263 13.08 5.23 7.88
CA THR A 263 14.37 5.28 7.18
C THR A 263 14.49 6.58 6.36
N PRO A 264 15.56 7.38 6.55
CA PRO A 264 15.78 8.60 5.78
C PRO A 264 16.49 8.31 4.45
N GLY A 265 16.47 9.25 3.52
CA GLY A 265 17.31 9.22 2.32
C GLY A 265 16.84 10.21 1.27
N ALA A 266 17.64 10.37 0.20
CA ALA A 266 17.36 11.38 -0.82
C ALA A 266 16.25 10.93 -1.79
N SER A 267 15.95 9.63 -1.83
CA SER A 267 14.87 9.08 -2.65
C SER A 267 13.49 9.14 -1.99
N VAL A 268 13.38 9.52 -0.72
CA VAL A 268 12.08 9.76 -0.08
C VAL A 268 11.36 10.89 -0.82
N PHE A 269 10.18 10.58 -1.36
CA PHE A 269 9.39 11.53 -2.15
C PHE A 269 8.39 12.29 -1.30
N ILE A 270 7.70 11.59 -0.40
CA ILE A 270 6.64 12.16 0.44
C ILE A 270 6.62 11.50 1.82
N THR A 271 6.02 12.17 2.79
CA THR A 271 5.76 11.62 4.13
C THR A 271 4.26 11.45 4.32
N ALA A 272 3.85 10.33 4.91
CA ALA A 272 2.47 10.05 5.28
C ALA A 272 2.38 9.62 6.77
N PRO A 273 1.20 9.76 7.41
CA PRO A 273 0.93 9.16 8.71
C PRO A 273 1.29 7.66 8.74
N GLY A 274 2.21 7.27 9.62
CA GLY A 274 2.68 5.87 9.71
C GLY A 274 2.77 5.31 11.13
N THR A 275 2.47 6.12 12.15
CA THR A 275 2.57 5.70 13.55
C THR A 275 1.20 5.43 14.16
N GLN A 276 1.03 4.23 14.73
CA GLN A 276 -0.21 3.81 15.39
C GLN A 276 -1.43 3.95 14.47
N ILE A 277 -1.27 3.50 13.22
CA ILE A 277 -2.33 3.52 12.21
C ILE A 277 -3.32 2.42 12.56
N GLN A 278 -4.52 2.84 12.93
CA GLN A 278 -5.61 1.93 13.21
C GLN A 278 -5.99 1.18 11.93
N THR A 279 -6.02 -0.14 11.97
CA THR A 279 -6.36 -0.95 10.81
C THR A 279 -7.05 -2.26 11.18
N THR A 280 -7.50 -3.03 10.21
CA THR A 280 -8.10 -4.36 10.40
C THR A 280 -7.11 -5.29 11.10
N ASN A 281 -7.62 -6.29 11.81
CA ASN A 281 -6.81 -7.32 12.44
C ASN A 281 -7.45 -8.69 12.24
N THR A 282 -6.63 -9.71 12.42
CA THR A 282 -6.96 -11.11 12.30
C THR A 282 -6.92 -11.77 13.67
N GLY A 283 -7.83 -12.70 13.95
CA GLY A 283 -7.87 -13.48 15.20
C GLY A 283 -9.12 -13.29 16.06
N THR A 284 -9.92 -12.25 15.81
CA THR A 284 -11.32 -12.16 16.26
C THR A 284 -12.10 -11.48 15.15
N LEU A 285 -13.27 -12.02 14.78
CA LEU A 285 -14.12 -11.45 13.73
C LEU A 285 -14.36 -9.95 14.00
N GLY A 286 -13.84 -9.09 13.12
CA GLY A 286 -13.96 -7.63 13.22
C GLY A 286 -12.98 -6.95 14.19
N ALA A 287 -11.87 -7.61 14.56
CA ALA A 287 -10.83 -6.98 15.37
C ALA A 287 -10.10 -5.86 14.62
N ILE A 288 -9.63 -4.86 15.38
CA ILE A 288 -8.90 -3.72 14.87
C ILE A 288 -7.54 -3.65 15.59
N SER A 289 -6.47 -3.47 14.81
CA SER A 289 -5.06 -3.38 15.21
C SER A 289 -4.49 -1.98 15.08
N ARG A 290 -3.27 -1.80 15.59
CA ARG A 290 -2.43 -0.63 15.28
C ARG A 290 -1.16 -1.10 14.58
N CYS A 291 -1.00 -0.71 13.33
CA CYS A 291 0.18 -1.01 12.56
C CYS A 291 1.27 0.04 12.79
N ARG A 292 2.51 -0.43 12.90
CA ARG A 292 3.71 0.40 12.81
C ARG A 292 4.10 0.40 11.34
N PHE A 293 3.70 1.46 10.64
CA PHE A 293 3.90 1.69 9.21
C PHE A 293 3.12 0.77 8.27
N CYS A 294 1.86 1.14 8.03
CA CYS A 294 1.04 0.62 6.93
C CYS A 294 0.64 1.82 6.07
N MET A 295 1.01 1.82 4.80
CA MET A 295 0.74 2.87 3.83
C MET A 295 -0.30 2.42 2.80
#